data_AF-X0V522-F1
#
_entry.id   AF-X0V522-F1
#
_cell.length_a   1.000
_cell.length_b   1.000
_cell.length_c   1.000
_cell.angle_alpha   90.00
_cell.angle_beta   90.00
_cell.angle_gamma   90.00
#
_symmetry.space_group_name_H-M   'P 1'
#
loop_
_entity.id
_entity.type
_entity.pdbx_description
1 polymer ?
#
loop_
_entity_poly.entity_id
_entity_poly.type
_entity_poly.pdbx_seq_one_letter_code
_entity_poly.pdbx_strand_id
1 'polypeptide(L)'
;WQKASSPYWIERSIRVAPGVNLTVLEGVEVRFNGPYWLYVEGNLTAQGTALEPVTFTSNISAPSPADWLNVMVNSTGRVRVENASFSYGNAPFIFYYSESNIMINCTFHDNFDPITVFHSNNNTFSRIEVRDNPNDAGMIIEDSQENQILNSTFVNNKYGIALRIGASNNTITHNRVRNHSTYGVETEAGSFSNLIFHNDFINNTISGRDGSGGNNLWDKGYPAGGNYWDDYSGVDSFSGPNQDQPGSDGIGDSWYSVAPSGIDHYPSMDPF
;
A
#
# COMPACT_ATOMS: atom_id res chain seq x y z
N TRP A 1 2.17 -21.19 -15.63
CA TRP A 1 2.17 -22.07 -14.46
C TRP A 1 0.73 -22.37 -14.09
N GLN A 2 0.40 -23.65 -13.94
CA GLN A 2 -0.97 -24.16 -13.79
C GLN A 2 -1.07 -25.03 -12.53
N LYS A 3 -2.25 -25.09 -11.92
CA LYS A 3 -2.51 -25.81 -10.67
C LYS A 3 -2.09 -27.29 -10.71
N ALA A 4 -2.27 -27.95 -11.85
CA ALA A 4 -1.92 -29.37 -12.01
C ALA A 4 -0.43 -29.70 -11.80
N SER A 5 0.45 -28.70 -11.86
CA SER A 5 1.90 -28.84 -11.61
C SER A 5 2.36 -28.04 -10.38
N SER A 6 1.43 -27.63 -9.53
CA SER A 6 1.72 -26.94 -8.28
C SER A 6 2.15 -27.93 -7.19
N PRO A 7 3.08 -27.56 -6.28
CA PRO A 7 3.79 -26.29 -6.21
C PRO A 7 4.91 -26.16 -7.27
N TYR A 8 5.20 -24.93 -7.67
CA TYR A 8 6.39 -24.59 -8.46
C TYR A 8 7.51 -24.18 -7.50
N TRP A 9 8.60 -24.95 -7.46
CA TRP A 9 9.76 -24.63 -6.63
C TRP A 9 10.74 -23.70 -7.34
N ILE A 10 11.08 -22.61 -6.67
CA ILE A 10 12.17 -21.71 -7.08
C ILE A 10 13.43 -22.17 -6.35
N GLU A 11 14.25 -22.98 -7.03
CA GLU A 11 15.50 -23.55 -6.49
C GLU A 11 16.74 -22.71 -6.86
N ARG A 12 16.54 -21.62 -7.59
CA ARG A 12 17.52 -20.59 -7.92
C ARG A 12 16.79 -19.33 -8.33
N SER A 13 17.46 -18.20 -8.29
CA SER A 13 16.92 -16.97 -8.86
C SER A 13 16.56 -17.18 -10.33
N ILE A 14 15.37 -16.73 -10.73
CA ILE A 14 14.89 -16.84 -12.10
C ILE A 14 14.50 -15.48 -12.65
N ARG A 15 14.43 -15.42 -13.98
CA ARG A 15 14.20 -14.19 -14.73
C ARG A 15 13.08 -14.42 -15.75
N VAL A 16 12.08 -13.55 -15.74
CA VAL A 16 11.13 -13.38 -16.85
C VAL A 16 11.76 -12.39 -17.81
N ALA A 17 12.35 -12.89 -18.90
CA ALA A 17 13.08 -12.06 -19.86
C ALA A 17 12.17 -11.07 -20.62
N PRO A 18 12.72 -9.99 -21.21
CA PRO A 18 11.97 -9.08 -22.06
C PRO A 18 11.21 -9.82 -23.16
N GLY A 19 9.94 -9.46 -23.36
CA GLY A 19 9.05 -10.10 -24.33
C GLY A 19 8.49 -11.47 -23.90
N VAL A 20 8.90 -12.01 -22.74
CA VAL A 20 8.36 -13.25 -22.18
C VAL A 20 7.17 -12.96 -21.28
N ASN A 21 6.12 -13.78 -21.38
CA ASN A 21 4.97 -13.75 -20.49
C ASN A 21 5.04 -14.95 -19.52
N LEU A 22 5.08 -14.66 -18.23
CA LEU A 22 4.85 -15.64 -17.17
C LEU A 22 3.43 -15.45 -16.64
N THR A 23 2.54 -16.39 -16.94
CA THR A 23 1.18 -16.43 -16.37
C THR A 23 1.11 -17.49 -15.28
N VAL A 24 0.66 -17.12 -14.08
CA VAL A 24 0.44 -18.00 -12.93
C VAL A 24 -1.06 -18.07 -12.66
N LEU A 25 -1.65 -19.24 -12.87
CA LEU A 25 -3.10 -19.44 -12.75
C LEU A 25 -3.53 -19.72 -11.31
N GLU A 26 -4.83 -19.62 -11.09
CA GLU A 26 -5.49 -19.82 -9.81
C GLU A 26 -5.06 -21.11 -9.08
N GLY A 27 -4.98 -21.01 -7.74
CA GLY A 27 -4.59 -22.11 -6.87
C GLY A 27 -3.14 -22.59 -7.00
N VAL A 28 -2.30 -21.90 -7.78
CA VAL A 28 -0.87 -22.21 -7.86
C VAL A 28 -0.13 -21.68 -6.64
N GLU A 29 0.60 -22.57 -5.98
CA GLU A 29 1.68 -22.23 -5.05
C GLU A 29 3.03 -22.12 -5.78
N VAL A 30 3.74 -21.02 -5.53
CA VAL A 30 5.12 -20.73 -5.91
C VAL A 30 5.95 -20.69 -4.63
N ARG A 31 6.83 -21.68 -4.45
CA ARG A 31 7.60 -21.86 -3.21
C ARG A 31 9.07 -21.59 -3.44
N PHE A 32 9.65 -20.66 -2.68
CA PHE A 32 11.07 -20.34 -2.75
C PHE A 32 11.88 -21.27 -1.85
N ASN A 33 12.80 -22.04 -2.43
CA ASN A 33 13.63 -23.03 -1.72
C ASN A 33 15.00 -22.43 -1.33
N GLY A 34 15.00 -21.21 -0.83
CA GLY A 34 16.20 -20.44 -0.47
C GLY A 34 16.05 -18.94 -0.75
N PRO A 35 17.10 -18.14 -0.48
CA PRO A 35 17.11 -16.69 -0.68
C PRO A 35 17.23 -16.35 -2.17
N TYR A 36 16.19 -16.70 -2.93
CA TYR A 36 16.12 -16.48 -4.36
C TYR A 36 15.11 -15.39 -4.69
N TRP A 37 15.25 -14.83 -5.89
CA TRP A 37 14.32 -13.84 -6.41
C TRP A 37 13.65 -14.28 -7.72
N LEU A 38 12.53 -13.64 -8.03
CA LEU A 38 11.90 -13.61 -9.34
C LEU A 38 12.14 -12.22 -9.95
N TYR A 39 13.01 -12.13 -10.95
CA TYR A 39 13.28 -10.86 -11.64
C TYR A 39 12.41 -10.74 -12.90
N VAL A 40 11.59 -9.68 -12.98
CA VAL A 40 10.59 -9.49 -14.03
C VAL A 40 10.99 -8.34 -14.94
N GLU A 41 11.40 -8.69 -16.16
CA GLU A 41 11.72 -7.73 -17.25
C GLU A 41 10.78 -7.88 -18.47
N GLY A 42 10.02 -8.98 -18.51
CA GLY A 42 8.87 -9.17 -19.39
C GLY A 42 7.57 -8.91 -18.64
N ASN A 43 6.59 -9.80 -18.79
CA ASN A 43 5.29 -9.66 -18.13
C ASN A 43 5.06 -10.78 -17.11
N LEU A 44 4.64 -10.42 -15.90
CA LEU A 44 4.11 -11.37 -14.91
C LEU A 44 2.62 -11.11 -14.71
N THR A 45 1.81 -12.13 -15.00
CA THR A 45 0.38 -12.12 -14.70
C THR A 45 0.08 -13.19 -13.68
N ALA A 46 -0.45 -12.83 -12.51
CA ALA A 46 -1.01 -13.78 -11.55
C ALA A 46 -2.53 -13.63 -11.55
N GLN A 47 -3.24 -14.72 -11.83
CA GLN A 47 -4.69 -14.75 -12.04
C GLN A 47 -5.34 -15.66 -11.00
N GLY A 48 -5.23 -15.28 -9.72
CA GLY A 48 -5.94 -16.00 -8.67
C GLY A 48 -7.43 -15.71 -8.67
N THR A 49 -8.16 -16.47 -7.85
CA THR A 49 -9.54 -16.15 -7.48
C THR A 49 -9.68 -16.03 -5.96
N ALA A 50 -10.80 -15.50 -5.47
CA ALA A 50 -11.07 -15.44 -4.03
C ALA A 50 -11.10 -16.82 -3.35
N LEU A 51 -11.47 -17.88 -4.09
CA LEU A 51 -11.50 -19.26 -3.58
C LEU A 51 -10.15 -19.98 -3.77
N GLU A 52 -9.40 -19.60 -4.80
CA GLU A 52 -8.15 -20.25 -5.19
C GLU A 52 -7.09 -19.18 -5.50
N PRO A 53 -6.56 -18.51 -4.47
CA PRO A 53 -5.55 -17.48 -4.67
C PRO A 53 -4.24 -18.08 -5.18
N VAL A 54 -3.45 -17.27 -5.89
CA VAL A 54 -2.04 -17.61 -6.18
C VAL A 54 -1.21 -17.34 -4.94
N THR A 55 -0.34 -18.27 -4.53
CA THR A 55 0.47 -18.10 -3.30
C THR A 55 1.95 -18.04 -3.63
N PHE A 56 2.65 -17.00 -3.18
CA PHE A 56 4.11 -16.89 -3.21
C PHE A 56 4.62 -16.96 -1.77
N THR A 57 5.44 -17.97 -1.44
CA THR A 57 5.83 -18.22 -0.06
C THR A 57 7.15 -18.98 0.09
N SER A 58 7.64 -19.11 1.30
CA SER A 58 8.82 -19.91 1.66
C SER A 58 8.54 -21.41 1.54
N ASN A 59 9.54 -22.20 1.15
CA ASN A 59 9.48 -23.66 1.20
C ASN A 59 9.94 -24.24 2.56
N ILE A 60 10.36 -23.41 3.51
CA ILE A 60 10.85 -23.84 4.83
C ILE A 60 9.69 -24.28 5.71
N SER A 61 9.87 -25.34 6.49
CA SER A 61 8.82 -25.93 7.33
C SER A 61 8.39 -25.05 8.52
N ALA A 62 9.30 -24.23 9.03
CA ALA A 62 9.07 -23.20 10.03
C ALA A 62 9.55 -21.86 9.44
N PRO A 63 8.73 -21.24 8.57
CA PRO A 63 9.19 -20.09 7.81
C PRO A 63 9.30 -18.83 8.69
N SER A 64 10.18 -17.93 8.27
CA SER A 64 10.37 -16.62 8.89
C SER A 64 10.38 -15.50 7.84
N PRO A 65 10.07 -14.25 8.21
CA PRO A 65 10.30 -13.12 7.31
C PRO A 65 11.73 -13.15 6.74
N ALA A 66 11.87 -12.80 5.46
CA ALA A 66 13.14 -12.82 4.72
C ALA A 66 13.73 -14.21 4.36
N ASP A 67 12.93 -15.29 4.40
CA ASP A 67 13.33 -16.61 3.89
C ASP A 67 13.65 -16.60 2.38
N TRP A 68 13.00 -15.72 1.63
CA TRP A 68 13.24 -15.50 0.20
C TRP A 68 13.36 -14.00 -0.11
N LEU A 69 14.00 -13.65 -1.22
CA LEU A 69 14.41 -12.26 -1.45
C LEU A 69 13.24 -11.38 -1.91
N ASN A 70 12.82 -11.51 -3.18
CA ASN A 70 11.83 -10.60 -3.75
C ASN A 70 11.25 -11.11 -5.07
N VAL A 71 10.09 -10.55 -5.43
CA VAL A 71 9.68 -10.39 -6.82
C VAL A 71 10.01 -8.95 -7.20
N MET A 72 11.00 -8.75 -8.07
CA MET A 72 11.43 -7.41 -8.49
C MET A 72 11.03 -7.16 -9.94
N VAL A 73 10.29 -6.08 -10.16
CA VAL A 73 9.86 -5.60 -11.48
C VAL A 73 10.76 -4.45 -11.88
N ASN A 74 11.41 -4.56 -13.04
CA ASN A 74 12.28 -3.50 -13.54
C ASN A 74 11.57 -2.57 -14.54
N SER A 75 12.32 -1.65 -15.15
CA SER A 75 11.78 -0.66 -16.08
C SER A 75 11.10 -1.20 -17.33
N THR A 76 11.51 -2.38 -17.83
CA THR A 76 10.82 -3.03 -18.96
C THR A 76 9.74 -3.99 -18.50
N GLY A 77 9.76 -4.36 -17.22
CA GLY A 77 8.78 -5.23 -16.61
C GLY A 77 7.41 -4.60 -16.49
N ARG A 78 6.37 -5.44 -16.58
CA ARG A 78 4.99 -5.09 -16.22
C ARG A 78 4.36 -6.22 -15.43
N VAL A 79 3.59 -5.89 -14.42
CA VAL A 79 2.83 -6.88 -13.66
C VAL A 79 1.36 -6.56 -13.56
N ARG A 80 0.56 -7.62 -13.60
CA ARG A 80 -0.85 -7.61 -13.21
C ARG A 80 -1.07 -8.79 -12.27
N VAL A 81 -1.28 -8.49 -10.99
CA VAL A 81 -1.44 -9.50 -9.94
C VAL A 81 -2.84 -9.36 -9.34
N GLU A 82 -3.62 -10.43 -9.40
CA GLU A 82 -4.97 -10.47 -8.88
C GLU A 82 -5.17 -11.67 -7.95
N ASN A 83 -5.79 -11.45 -6.79
CA ASN A 83 -6.11 -12.48 -5.80
C ASN A 83 -4.89 -13.37 -5.48
N ALA A 84 -3.81 -12.75 -5.01
CA ALA A 84 -2.58 -13.44 -4.65
C ALA A 84 -2.17 -13.18 -3.20
N SER A 85 -1.50 -14.13 -2.57
CA SER A 85 -0.91 -13.99 -1.24
C SER A 85 0.62 -14.07 -1.30
N PHE A 86 1.29 -13.19 -0.56
CA PHE A 86 2.74 -13.10 -0.44
C PHE A 86 3.14 -13.16 1.04
N SER A 87 3.96 -14.14 1.40
CA SER A 87 4.42 -14.32 2.77
C SER A 87 5.87 -14.76 2.89
N TYR A 88 6.48 -14.40 4.03
CA TYR A 88 7.86 -14.79 4.41
C TYR A 88 8.95 -14.28 3.45
N GLY A 89 8.65 -13.26 2.65
CA GLY A 89 9.62 -12.59 1.79
C GLY A 89 10.38 -11.50 2.55
N ASN A 90 11.59 -11.19 2.07
CA ASN A 90 12.32 -10.02 2.54
C ASN A 90 11.61 -8.77 1.99
N ALA A 91 11.51 -8.67 0.67
CA ALA A 91 10.72 -7.66 0.01
C ALA A 91 9.89 -8.31 -1.10
N PRO A 92 8.80 -9.02 -0.76
CA PRO A 92 8.15 -9.94 -1.68
C PRO A 92 7.66 -9.25 -2.96
N PHE A 93 7.46 -7.92 -2.95
CA PHE A 93 7.27 -7.14 -4.16
C PHE A 93 8.07 -5.82 -4.15
N ILE A 94 8.97 -5.67 -5.14
CA ILE A 94 9.69 -4.43 -5.41
C ILE A 94 9.37 -3.95 -6.83
N PHE A 95 8.88 -2.73 -6.94
CA PHE A 95 8.77 -2.00 -8.21
C PHE A 95 9.99 -1.08 -8.33
N TYR A 96 10.80 -1.28 -9.37
CA TYR A 96 12.10 -0.62 -9.53
C TYR A 96 12.19 0.01 -10.92
N TYR A 97 12.10 1.34 -11.01
CA TYR A 97 12.04 2.08 -12.29
C TYR A 97 10.88 1.67 -13.22
N SER A 98 9.84 1.04 -12.68
CA SER A 98 8.74 0.44 -13.44
C SER A 98 7.49 1.33 -13.42
N GLU A 99 6.56 1.09 -14.34
CA GLU A 99 5.35 1.90 -14.43
C GLU A 99 4.12 1.09 -14.84
N SER A 100 2.93 1.62 -14.57
CA SER A 100 1.66 1.04 -15.03
C SER A 100 1.42 -0.39 -14.53
N ASN A 101 1.91 -0.72 -13.34
CA ASN A 101 1.66 -2.01 -12.72
C ASN A 101 0.35 -2.01 -11.94
N ILE A 102 -0.29 -3.18 -11.86
CA ILE A 102 -1.60 -3.33 -11.24
C ILE A 102 -1.57 -4.48 -10.25
N MET A 103 -2.00 -4.19 -9.02
CA MET A 103 -2.17 -5.18 -7.96
C MET A 103 -3.54 -5.04 -7.32
N ILE A 104 -4.33 -6.11 -7.36
CA ILE A 104 -5.73 -6.10 -6.95
C ILE A 104 -6.03 -7.30 -6.05
N ASN A 105 -6.77 -7.11 -4.96
CA ASN A 105 -7.20 -8.21 -4.07
C ASN A 105 -6.03 -9.06 -3.55
N CYS A 106 -4.86 -8.46 -3.29
CA CYS A 106 -3.68 -9.20 -2.86
C CYS A 106 -3.45 -9.07 -1.36
N THR A 107 -2.90 -10.10 -0.73
CA THR A 107 -2.59 -10.12 0.69
C THR A 107 -1.07 -10.24 0.90
N PHE A 108 -0.54 -9.43 1.81
CA PHE A 108 0.86 -9.46 2.21
C PHE A 108 0.94 -9.62 3.73
N HIS A 109 1.57 -10.70 4.20
CA HIS A 109 1.72 -10.95 5.63
C HIS A 109 2.99 -11.72 6.00
N ASP A 110 3.48 -11.54 7.22
CA ASP A 110 4.70 -12.19 7.72
C ASP A 110 5.93 -11.93 6.85
N ASN A 111 6.04 -10.72 6.27
CA ASN A 111 7.18 -10.28 5.47
C ASN A 111 8.03 -9.27 6.25
N PHE A 112 9.22 -8.97 5.71
CA PHE A 112 10.08 -7.92 6.26
C PHE A 112 9.63 -6.52 5.75
N ASP A 113 9.70 -6.31 4.43
CA ASP A 113 9.32 -5.09 3.68
C ASP A 113 8.30 -5.42 2.58
N PRO A 114 7.00 -5.48 2.88
CA PRO A 114 6.01 -6.16 2.02
C PRO A 114 5.92 -5.60 0.59
N ILE A 115 5.84 -4.27 0.45
CA ILE A 115 5.71 -3.60 -0.84
C ILE A 115 6.62 -2.39 -0.87
N THR A 116 7.56 -2.38 -1.82
CA THR A 116 8.44 -1.23 -2.08
C THR A 116 8.23 -0.71 -3.48
N VAL A 117 7.91 0.58 -3.60
CA VAL A 117 7.76 1.31 -4.87
C VAL A 117 8.90 2.32 -4.97
N PHE A 118 9.88 2.05 -5.83
CA PHE A 118 11.11 2.83 -5.94
C PHE A 118 11.32 3.32 -7.38
N HIS A 119 11.43 4.64 -7.57
CA HIS A 119 11.45 5.28 -8.89
C HIS A 119 10.36 4.79 -9.85
N SER A 120 9.20 4.41 -9.31
CA SER A 120 8.17 3.70 -10.07
C SER A 120 6.85 4.46 -10.05
N ASN A 121 6.31 4.73 -11.23
CA ASN A 121 5.23 5.70 -11.40
C ASN A 121 3.95 5.07 -11.93
N ASN A 122 2.81 5.75 -11.71
CA ASN A 122 1.54 5.38 -12.32
C ASN A 122 1.10 3.93 -12.03
N ASN A 123 1.36 3.43 -10.82
CA ASN A 123 0.96 2.09 -10.38
C ASN A 123 -0.37 2.14 -9.61
N THR A 124 -1.15 1.08 -9.68
CA THR A 124 -2.44 0.96 -8.98
C THR A 124 -2.42 -0.22 -8.00
N PHE A 125 -2.63 0.09 -6.73
CA PHE A 125 -2.80 -0.85 -5.64
C PHE A 125 -4.23 -0.72 -5.11
N SER A 126 -5.08 -1.71 -5.36
CA SER A 126 -6.48 -1.64 -4.97
C SER A 126 -6.96 -2.89 -4.25
N ARG A 127 -7.70 -2.72 -3.16
CA ARG A 127 -8.22 -3.85 -2.37
C ARG A 127 -7.11 -4.79 -1.90
N ILE A 128 -5.93 -4.24 -1.59
CA ILE A 128 -4.86 -5.02 -0.99
C ILE A 128 -5.06 -5.08 0.54
N GLU A 129 -4.60 -6.14 1.16
CA GLU A 129 -4.48 -6.27 2.60
C GLU A 129 -3.01 -6.47 2.97
N VAL A 130 -2.43 -5.51 3.67
CA VAL A 130 -1.04 -5.59 4.14
C VAL A 130 -1.04 -5.64 5.65
N ARG A 131 -0.69 -6.80 6.20
CA ARG A 131 -0.85 -7.06 7.64
C ARG A 131 0.29 -7.82 8.29
N ASP A 132 0.49 -7.58 9.58
CA ASP A 132 1.37 -8.39 10.42
C ASP A 132 2.82 -8.43 9.87
N ASN A 133 3.33 -7.28 9.44
CA ASN A 133 4.72 -7.09 9.00
C ASN A 133 5.40 -6.11 9.97
N PRO A 134 5.90 -6.59 11.13
CA PRO A 134 6.29 -5.71 12.24
C PRO A 134 7.65 -5.02 12.06
N ASN A 135 8.41 -5.36 11.02
CA ASN A 135 9.79 -4.90 10.85
C ASN A 135 9.88 -3.49 10.25
N ASP A 136 9.03 -3.17 9.27
CA ASP A 136 8.98 -1.86 8.61
C ASP A 136 7.54 -1.47 8.18
N ALA A 137 7.43 -0.53 7.24
CA ALA A 137 6.17 -0.07 6.68
C ALA A 137 5.47 -1.17 5.88
N GLY A 138 4.14 -1.19 5.91
CA GLY A 138 3.35 -2.05 5.04
C GLY A 138 3.58 -1.73 3.56
N MET A 139 3.71 -0.45 3.22
CA MET A 139 4.11 0.01 1.89
C MET A 139 5.06 1.20 1.97
N ILE A 140 6.17 1.11 1.24
CA ILE A 140 7.13 2.20 1.07
C ILE A 140 7.02 2.72 -0.36
N ILE A 141 6.89 4.03 -0.52
CA ILE A 141 6.91 4.73 -1.80
C ILE A 141 8.03 5.75 -1.76
N GLU A 142 9.03 5.57 -2.61
CA GLU A 142 10.28 6.33 -2.65
C GLU A 142 10.54 6.87 -4.06
N ASP A 143 10.78 8.18 -4.15
CA ASP A 143 11.02 8.92 -5.40
C ASP A 143 10.09 8.52 -6.55
N SER A 144 8.82 8.36 -6.21
CA SER A 144 7.80 7.75 -7.05
C SER A 144 6.56 8.62 -7.10
N GLN A 145 5.90 8.64 -8.25
CA GLN A 145 4.83 9.59 -8.56
C GLN A 145 3.60 8.97 -9.19
N GLU A 146 2.45 9.63 -9.02
CA GLU A 146 1.18 9.27 -9.67
C GLU A 146 0.69 7.85 -9.31
N ASN A 147 1.12 7.29 -8.18
CA ASN A 147 0.63 5.99 -7.71
C ASN A 147 -0.70 6.15 -6.97
N GLN A 148 -1.56 5.15 -7.10
CA GLN A 148 -2.88 5.10 -6.47
C GLN A 148 -2.96 3.93 -5.49
N ILE A 149 -3.27 4.23 -4.24
CA ILE A 149 -3.50 3.27 -3.17
C ILE A 149 -4.94 3.48 -2.70
N LEU A 150 -5.81 2.53 -3.02
CA LEU A 150 -7.24 2.72 -2.78
C LEU A 150 -7.99 1.47 -2.32
N ASN A 151 -9.05 1.67 -1.54
CA ASN A 151 -9.92 0.58 -1.07
C ASN A 151 -9.16 -0.54 -0.34
N SER A 152 -8.05 -0.22 0.31
CA SER A 152 -7.11 -1.21 0.85
C SER A 152 -7.05 -1.18 2.38
N THR A 153 -6.56 -2.25 2.99
CA THR A 153 -6.40 -2.35 4.44
C THR A 153 -4.93 -2.50 4.81
N PHE A 154 -4.45 -1.66 5.70
CA PHE A 154 -3.13 -1.74 6.32
C PHE A 154 -3.33 -1.95 7.83
N VAL A 155 -2.75 -3.01 8.39
CA VAL A 155 -2.97 -3.35 9.80
C VAL A 155 -1.75 -3.99 10.48
N ASN A 156 -1.46 -3.63 11.73
CA ASN A 156 -0.41 -4.27 12.54
C ASN A 156 0.99 -4.28 11.88
N ASN A 157 1.31 -3.27 11.07
CA ASN A 157 2.66 -3.02 10.56
C ASN A 157 3.36 -1.96 11.42
N LYS A 158 4.69 -1.78 11.31
CA LYS A 158 5.38 -0.71 12.04
C LYS A 158 4.90 0.68 11.60
N TYR A 159 4.82 0.87 10.28
CA TYR A 159 4.15 1.99 9.62
C TYR A 159 3.07 1.43 8.70
N GLY A 160 1.96 2.14 8.46
CA GLY A 160 1.00 1.73 7.44
C GLY A 160 1.56 1.96 6.03
N ILE A 161 1.66 3.24 5.63
CA ILE A 161 2.22 3.68 4.35
C ILE A 161 3.23 4.79 4.60
N ALA A 162 4.42 4.69 4.01
CA ALA A 162 5.49 5.69 4.10
C ALA A 162 5.82 6.27 2.72
N LEU A 163 5.65 7.59 2.57
CA LEU A 163 5.99 8.38 1.38
C LEU A 163 7.33 9.10 1.62
N ARG A 164 8.42 8.56 1.07
CA ARG A 164 9.79 9.00 1.36
C ARG A 164 10.49 9.55 0.13
N ILE A 165 11.59 10.29 0.35
CA ILE A 165 12.57 10.71 -0.67
C ILE A 165 11.89 11.22 -1.96
N GLY A 166 11.17 12.33 -1.92
CA GLY A 166 10.62 12.92 -3.16
C GLY A 166 9.32 12.29 -3.67
N ALA A 167 8.72 11.34 -2.95
CA ALA A 167 7.43 10.75 -3.33
C ALA A 167 6.34 11.81 -3.46
N SER A 168 5.81 12.01 -4.67
CA SER A 168 4.98 13.16 -4.98
C SER A 168 3.80 12.83 -5.90
N ASN A 169 2.71 13.59 -5.83
CA ASN A 169 1.51 13.38 -6.67
C ASN A 169 0.87 11.97 -6.51
N ASN A 170 1.07 11.29 -5.38
CA ASN A 170 0.40 10.01 -5.12
C ASN A 170 -0.97 10.24 -4.48
N THR A 171 -1.90 9.32 -4.70
CA THR A 171 -3.25 9.36 -4.12
C THR A 171 -3.46 8.18 -3.18
N ILE A 172 -3.81 8.47 -1.92
CA ILE A 172 -4.12 7.50 -0.88
C ILE A 172 -5.56 7.77 -0.42
N THR A 173 -6.50 6.88 -0.75
CA THR A 173 -7.92 7.14 -0.47
C THR A 173 -8.75 5.88 -0.23
N HIS A 174 -9.81 5.96 0.59
CA HIS A 174 -10.68 4.82 0.91
C HIS A 174 -9.90 3.65 1.53
N ASN A 175 -8.82 3.93 2.25
CA ASN A 175 -8.05 2.89 2.92
C ASN A 175 -8.37 2.84 4.41
N ARG A 176 -8.35 1.64 4.98
CA ARG A 176 -8.41 1.43 6.42
C ARG A 176 -7.02 1.20 6.97
N VAL A 177 -6.51 2.16 7.73
CA VAL A 177 -5.12 2.20 8.22
C VAL A 177 -5.14 2.13 9.74
N ARG A 178 -4.73 1.00 10.32
CA ARG A 178 -4.99 0.75 11.75
C ARG A 178 -3.95 -0.05 12.51
N ASN A 179 -3.89 0.18 13.82
CA ASN A 179 -3.05 -0.57 14.76
C ASN A 179 -1.55 -0.54 14.41
N HIS A 180 -1.05 0.56 13.84
CA HIS A 180 0.38 0.70 13.54
C HIS A 180 1.17 1.16 14.76
N SER A 181 2.36 0.57 14.97
CA SER A 181 3.19 0.84 16.15
C SER A 181 4.00 2.15 16.05
N THR A 182 3.88 2.89 14.95
CA THR A 182 4.57 4.17 14.76
C THR A 182 3.69 5.19 14.04
N TYR A 183 3.46 5.05 12.73
CA TYR A 183 2.55 5.95 11.99
C TYR A 183 1.54 5.16 11.15
N GLY A 184 0.34 5.70 10.99
CA GLY A 184 -0.61 5.23 9.98
C GLY A 184 -0.12 5.57 8.57
N VAL A 185 -0.16 6.84 8.21
CA VAL A 185 0.45 7.37 6.98
C VAL A 185 1.47 8.44 7.33
N GLU A 186 2.67 8.36 6.78
CA GLU A 186 3.71 9.38 6.94
C GLU A 186 4.18 9.89 5.58
N THR A 187 4.35 11.21 5.47
CA THR A 187 5.15 11.85 4.43
C THR A 187 6.46 12.37 5.04
N GLU A 188 7.60 12.08 4.40
CA GLU A 188 8.88 12.67 4.81
C GLU A 188 9.10 14.05 4.19
N ALA A 189 10.05 14.79 4.73
CA ALA A 189 10.45 16.08 4.16
C ALA A 189 10.91 15.88 2.70
N GLY A 190 10.35 16.69 1.79
CA GLY A 190 10.59 16.58 0.36
C GLY A 190 9.60 15.69 -0.40
N SER A 191 8.66 15.02 0.27
CA SER A 191 7.49 14.38 -0.37
C SER A 191 6.32 15.38 -0.43
N PHE A 192 5.83 15.70 -1.63
CA PHE A 192 4.91 16.84 -1.82
C PHE A 192 3.75 16.55 -2.79
N SER A 193 2.72 17.40 -2.75
CA SER A 193 1.52 17.29 -3.60
C SER A 193 0.84 15.91 -3.56
N ASN A 194 0.99 15.14 -2.47
CA ASN A 194 0.23 13.90 -2.29
C ASN A 194 -1.19 14.23 -1.81
N LEU A 195 -2.17 13.45 -2.26
CA LEU A 195 -3.59 13.63 -1.94
C LEU A 195 -4.07 12.46 -1.09
N ILE A 196 -4.38 12.74 0.18
CA ILE A 196 -4.70 11.76 1.23
C ILE A 196 -6.06 12.11 1.82
N PHE A 197 -7.13 11.43 1.40
CA PHE A 197 -8.50 11.76 1.80
C PHE A 197 -9.38 10.51 1.82
N HIS A 198 -10.48 10.54 2.57
CA HIS A 198 -11.41 9.40 2.74
C HIS A 198 -10.74 8.14 3.28
N ASN A 199 -9.73 8.26 4.14
CA ASN A 199 -9.15 7.11 4.82
C ASN A 199 -9.67 7.02 6.26
N ASP A 200 -9.74 5.79 6.77
CA ASP A 200 -10.04 5.51 8.17
C ASP A 200 -8.75 5.29 8.94
N PHE A 201 -8.36 6.25 9.79
CA PHE A 201 -7.24 6.10 10.71
C PHE A 201 -7.74 5.66 12.08
N ILE A 202 -7.32 4.45 12.52
CA ILE A 202 -7.85 3.83 13.75
C ILE A 202 -6.75 3.18 14.58
N ASN A 203 -6.64 3.56 15.85
CA ASN A 203 -5.75 2.98 16.85
C ASN A 203 -4.28 2.93 16.40
N ASN A 204 -3.85 3.91 15.62
CA ASN A 204 -2.43 4.07 15.29
C ASN A 204 -1.73 4.81 16.43
N THR A 205 -0.44 4.55 16.62
CA THR A 205 0.35 5.33 17.60
C THR A 205 0.33 6.81 17.25
N ILE A 206 0.47 7.12 15.96
CA ILE A 206 0.22 8.44 15.36
C ILE A 206 -0.51 8.19 14.04
N SER A 207 -1.71 8.74 13.87
CA SER A 207 -2.56 8.45 12.70
C SER A 207 -1.97 8.98 11.38
N GLY A 208 -1.56 10.24 11.36
CA GLY A 208 -0.93 10.88 10.20
C GLY A 208 0.26 11.74 10.62
N ARG A 209 1.30 11.79 9.78
CA ARG A 209 2.42 12.74 9.91
C ARG A 209 2.72 13.37 8.55
N ASP A 210 2.76 14.70 8.51
CA ASP A 210 3.12 15.44 7.31
C ASP A 210 4.45 16.16 7.46
N GLY A 211 5.51 15.61 6.87
CA GLY A 211 6.87 16.13 6.93
C GLY A 211 6.99 17.58 6.48
N SER A 212 7.92 18.32 7.09
CA SER A 212 8.11 19.74 6.83
C SER A 212 8.49 20.03 5.37
N GLY A 213 7.93 21.11 4.81
CA GLY A 213 8.35 21.66 3.52
C GLY A 213 7.57 21.17 2.30
N GLY A 214 6.54 20.33 2.50
CA GLY A 214 5.61 19.90 1.46
C GLY A 214 4.28 20.68 1.46
N ASN A 215 3.46 20.42 0.44
CA ASN A 215 2.09 20.92 0.24
C ASN A 215 1.11 19.74 0.07
N ASN A 216 1.28 18.69 0.88
CA ASN A 216 0.38 17.53 0.84
C ASN A 216 -1.03 17.96 1.28
N LEU A 217 -2.04 17.37 0.66
CA LEU A 217 -3.45 17.63 0.95
C LEU A 217 -4.01 16.44 1.73
N TRP A 218 -4.46 16.70 2.96
CA TRP A 218 -5.10 15.70 3.83
C TRP A 218 -6.62 15.77 3.77
N ASP A 219 -7.16 16.48 2.80
CA ASP A 219 -8.58 16.52 2.47
C ASP A 219 -8.76 16.84 0.99
N LYS A 220 -10.00 16.68 0.50
CA LYS A 220 -10.37 17.00 -0.89
C LYS A 220 -11.25 18.24 -0.97
N GLY A 221 -11.25 19.08 0.07
CA GLY A 221 -12.08 20.26 0.18
C GLY A 221 -13.56 19.95 0.39
N TYR A 222 -14.35 20.98 0.70
CA TYR A 222 -15.80 20.89 0.78
C TYR A 222 -16.45 20.79 -0.62
N PRO A 223 -17.52 19.99 -0.81
CA PRO A 223 -18.15 19.08 0.15
C PRO A 223 -17.57 17.66 0.09
N ALA A 224 -16.44 17.45 -0.58
CA ALA A 224 -15.86 16.11 -0.69
C ALA A 224 -15.40 15.60 0.67
N GLY A 225 -14.86 16.46 1.54
CA GLY A 225 -14.42 16.09 2.88
C GLY A 225 -12.99 15.55 2.94
N GLY A 226 -12.60 15.12 4.12
CA GLY A 226 -11.26 14.68 4.50
C GLY A 226 -11.21 13.23 4.94
N ASN A 227 -10.41 12.93 5.95
CA ASN A 227 -10.24 11.59 6.51
C ASN A 227 -11.05 11.43 7.80
N TYR A 228 -11.32 10.19 8.17
CA TYR A 228 -11.81 9.84 9.50
C TYR A 228 -10.61 9.60 10.42
N TRP A 229 -10.65 10.22 11.60
CA TRP A 229 -9.63 10.08 12.64
C TRP A 229 -10.31 9.63 13.92
N ASP A 230 -9.89 8.50 14.49
CA ASP A 230 -10.51 7.93 15.68
C ASP A 230 -10.30 8.75 16.96
N ASP A 231 -9.34 9.67 16.95
CA ASP A 231 -9.09 10.65 18.00
C ASP A 231 -9.64 12.06 17.70
N TYR A 232 -10.33 12.24 16.57
CA TYR A 232 -11.04 13.50 16.29
C TYR A 232 -12.20 13.66 17.27
N SER A 233 -12.20 14.80 17.96
CA SER A 233 -13.19 15.15 19.00
C SER A 233 -13.92 16.45 18.69
N GLY A 234 -13.85 16.90 17.43
CA GLY A 234 -14.61 18.06 16.97
C GLY A 234 -16.12 17.82 16.98
N VAL A 235 -16.86 18.90 16.74
CA VAL A 235 -18.32 18.87 16.62
C VAL A 235 -18.71 19.05 15.16
N ASP A 236 -19.92 18.62 14.83
CA ASP A 236 -20.57 18.85 13.53
C ASP A 236 -21.92 19.50 13.80
N SER A 237 -21.93 20.82 13.73
CA SER A 237 -23.10 21.69 13.95
C SER A 237 -23.28 22.68 12.80
N PHE A 238 -22.25 22.86 11.97
CA PHE A 238 -22.23 23.75 10.83
C PHE A 238 -21.94 22.99 9.54
N SER A 239 -22.15 23.68 8.42
CA SER A 239 -21.99 23.18 7.07
C SER A 239 -21.44 24.27 6.16
N GLY A 240 -21.21 23.90 4.89
CA GLY A 240 -20.69 24.82 3.88
C GLY A 240 -19.16 24.93 3.90
N PRO A 241 -18.58 25.62 2.90
CA PRO A 241 -17.13 25.63 2.68
C PRO A 241 -16.33 26.30 3.79
N ASN A 242 -16.96 27.11 4.65
CA ASN A 242 -16.30 27.73 5.79
C ASN A 242 -16.71 27.11 7.14
N GLN A 243 -17.57 26.08 7.12
CA GLN A 243 -18.14 25.46 8.33
C GLN A 243 -18.79 26.50 9.27
N ASP A 244 -19.59 27.41 8.70
CA ASP A 244 -20.23 28.53 9.39
C ASP A 244 -21.74 28.63 9.18
N GLN A 245 -22.33 27.75 8.36
CA GLN A 245 -23.76 27.72 8.09
C GLN A 245 -24.45 26.73 9.01
N PRO A 246 -25.52 27.10 9.74
CA PRO A 246 -26.16 26.16 10.68
C PRO A 246 -26.67 24.88 10.00
N GLY A 247 -26.40 23.74 10.64
CA GLY A 247 -26.87 22.41 10.22
C GLY A 247 -25.69 21.46 9.99
N SER A 248 -25.82 20.23 10.48
CA SER A 248 -24.79 19.18 10.36
C SER A 248 -24.80 18.54 8.98
N ASP A 249 -23.63 18.21 8.46
CA ASP A 249 -23.45 17.57 7.15
C ASP A 249 -22.51 16.35 7.16
N GLY A 250 -22.07 15.90 8.34
CA GLY A 250 -21.16 14.76 8.50
C GLY A 250 -19.68 15.13 8.40
N ILE A 251 -19.36 16.42 8.22
CA ILE A 251 -18.01 16.97 8.24
C ILE A 251 -17.81 17.72 9.56
N GLY A 252 -16.64 17.56 10.17
CA GLY A 252 -16.31 18.24 11.40
C GLY A 252 -16.05 19.74 11.20
N ASP A 253 -16.62 20.56 12.09
CA ASP A 253 -16.55 22.02 12.05
C ASP A 253 -15.14 22.58 12.33
N SER A 254 -14.23 21.73 12.81
CA SER A 254 -12.87 22.12 13.20
C SER A 254 -11.82 21.28 12.48
N TRP A 255 -10.70 21.90 12.12
CA TRP A 255 -9.64 21.22 11.40
C TRP A 255 -8.95 20.17 12.27
N TYR A 256 -8.44 19.11 11.65
CA TYR A 256 -7.53 18.16 12.27
C TYR A 256 -6.09 18.47 11.84
N SER A 257 -5.19 18.64 12.80
CA SER A 257 -3.78 18.94 12.52
C SER A 257 -2.99 17.66 12.26
N VAL A 258 -2.32 17.59 11.11
CA VAL A 258 -1.40 16.51 10.75
C VAL A 258 0.03 17.04 10.85
N ALA A 259 0.55 17.09 12.07
CA ALA A 259 1.85 17.68 12.35
C ALA A 259 3.01 17.01 11.56
N PRO A 260 4.10 17.74 11.27
CA PRO A 260 4.31 19.16 11.56
C PRO A 260 3.63 20.19 10.66
N SER A 261 3.22 19.88 9.43
CA SER A 261 2.75 20.92 8.47
C SER A 261 1.42 20.66 7.77
N GLY A 262 0.84 19.47 7.92
CA GLY A 262 -0.40 19.08 7.26
C GLY A 262 -1.63 19.47 8.07
N ILE A 263 -2.74 19.66 7.35
CA ILE A 263 -4.05 19.95 7.93
C ILE A 263 -5.09 19.21 7.09
N ASP A 264 -6.00 18.52 7.76
CA ASP A 264 -7.27 18.08 7.21
C ASP A 264 -8.33 19.10 7.65
N HIS A 265 -8.83 19.89 6.70
CA HIS A 265 -9.77 20.97 6.98
C HIS A 265 -11.21 20.47 7.15
N TYR A 266 -11.50 19.26 6.72
CA TYR A 266 -12.85 18.71 6.68
C TYR A 266 -12.88 17.26 7.21
N PRO A 267 -12.48 17.01 8.47
CA PRO A 267 -12.49 15.66 9.03
C PRO A 267 -13.87 15.01 8.92
N SER A 268 -13.93 13.72 8.61
CA SER A 268 -15.20 12.98 8.59
C SER A 268 -15.64 12.65 10.02
N MET A 269 -16.92 12.83 10.33
CA MET A 269 -17.50 12.42 11.62
C MET A 269 -17.66 10.91 11.73
N ASP A 270 -17.81 10.21 10.60
CA ASP A 270 -18.00 8.76 10.53
C ASP A 270 -16.94 8.09 9.63
N PRO A 271 -16.59 6.81 9.90
CA PRO A 271 -15.75 6.00 9.01
C PRO A 271 -16.38 5.78 7.62
N PHE A 272 -15.55 5.53 6.60
CA PHE A 272 -15.95 5.32 5.20
C PHE A 272 -16.30 3.87 4.85
#